data_AF-A0A849GR67-F1
#
_entry.id   AF-A0A849GR67-F1
#
_cell.length_a   1.000
_cell.length_b   1.000
_cell.length_c   1.000
_cell.angle_alpha   90.00
_cell.angle_beta   90.00
_cell.angle_gamma   90.00
#
_symmetry.space_group_name_H-M   'P 1'
#
loop_
_entity.id
_entity.type
_entity.pdbx_description
1 polymer ?
#
loop_
_entity_poly.entity_id
_entity_poly.type
_entity_poly.pdbx_seq_one_letter_code
_entity_poly.pdbx_strand_id
1 'polypeptide(L)'
;MKIERTFTKAGKDAYAALEFTTTASEIRNPDGSVVFKLDDVEVPAGWSQVASDVIAQKYFRKAGVPARLKKVKEKGVPQFLWRSVPDEKALTELPEAERFGGETSARQVFDRLAGAWAYWGWKGGYFTKEADARAYFDEMRYMLATQRAAPNSPQWFNTGLHWAYGIDGPSQGHYYVDYKSGKLTKSDSAYEHPQPHACFIQSCSDDLVNEGGIMDLWVREARLFKYGSGTGTNFSQLRGEGESLSGGGRSSGLMGFLKIGDRAAGAIKSGGTTRRAAKMVICDADHPDIEAFINWKVIEEQKVASIVAGSKMHERELNGIFAAIRDFDGSEDGACDPA
;
A
#
# COMPACT_ATOMS: atom_id res chain seq x y z
N MET A 1 25.83 -17.52 -5.48
CA MET A 1 26.18 -16.10 -5.67
C MET A 1 27.15 -15.72 -4.56
N LYS A 2 28.34 -15.27 -4.94
CA LYS A 2 29.32 -14.67 -4.04
C LYS A 2 28.95 -13.20 -3.86
N ILE A 3 28.98 -12.70 -2.63
CA ILE A 3 28.64 -11.30 -2.33
C ILE A 3 29.87 -10.62 -1.74
N GLU A 4 30.36 -9.60 -2.44
CA GLU A 4 31.48 -8.80 -1.97
C GLU A 4 30.96 -7.62 -1.15
N ARG A 5 31.58 -7.41 0.02
CA ARG A 5 31.21 -6.30 0.91
C ARG A 5 31.82 -5.01 0.39
N THR A 6 30.99 -4.00 0.19
CA THR A 6 31.41 -2.68 -0.29
C THR A 6 31.28 -1.64 0.82
N PHE A 7 30.19 -1.69 1.58
CA PHE A 7 29.87 -0.67 2.59
C PHE A 7 30.06 -1.15 4.03
N THR A 8 29.98 -2.46 4.26
CA THR A 8 30.02 -3.06 5.60
C THR A 8 31.28 -3.86 5.85
N LYS A 9 31.58 -4.15 7.12
CA LYS A 9 32.74 -4.97 7.53
C LYS A 9 32.25 -6.28 8.15
N ALA A 10 32.87 -7.39 7.77
CA ALA A 10 32.54 -8.69 8.34
C ALA A 10 32.72 -8.70 9.87
N GLY A 11 31.75 -9.26 10.59
CA GLY A 11 31.75 -9.34 12.06
C GLY A 11 31.44 -8.03 12.78
N LYS A 12 31.14 -6.95 12.06
CA LYS A 12 30.61 -5.69 12.62
C LYS A 12 29.12 -5.58 12.31
N ASP A 13 28.41 -4.83 13.16
CA ASP A 13 27.01 -4.50 12.88
C ASP A 13 26.90 -3.68 11.58
N ALA A 14 25.85 -3.93 10.78
CA ALA A 14 25.64 -3.28 9.49
C ALA A 14 25.52 -1.75 9.62
N TYR A 15 25.08 -1.26 10.77
CA TYR A 15 24.89 0.15 11.06
C TYR A 15 26.06 0.75 11.86
N ALA A 16 27.14 0.00 12.13
CA ALA A 16 28.23 0.46 13.01
C ALA A 16 28.92 1.76 12.55
N ALA A 17 28.84 2.09 11.27
CA ALA A 17 29.39 3.32 10.69
C ALA A 17 28.34 4.43 10.49
N LEU A 18 27.10 4.22 10.95
CA LEU A 18 25.98 5.13 10.77
C LEU A 18 25.50 5.65 12.13
N GLU A 19 25.31 6.96 12.21
CA GLU A 19 24.64 7.59 13.34
C GLU A 19 23.13 7.52 13.16
N PHE A 20 22.41 7.22 14.24
CA PHE A 20 20.95 7.24 14.29
C PHE A 20 20.51 8.25 15.35
N THR A 21 19.40 8.93 15.06
CA THR A 21 18.78 9.93 15.93
C THR A 21 17.32 9.58 16.12
N THR A 22 16.75 10.15 17.18
CA THR A 22 15.33 10.08 17.47
C THR A 22 14.64 11.37 17.01
N THR A 23 13.49 11.25 16.35
CA THR A 23 12.62 12.38 15.97
C THR A 23 11.15 12.05 16.26
N ALA A 24 10.25 13.01 16.10
CA ALA A 24 8.81 12.78 16.14
C ALA A 24 8.22 12.95 14.74
N SER A 25 7.15 12.22 14.44
CA SER A 25 6.34 12.40 13.23
C SER A 25 4.91 12.73 13.61
N GLU A 26 4.39 13.83 13.08
CA GLU A 26 3.02 14.29 13.35
C GLU A 26 2.29 14.71 12.06
N ILE A 27 1.01 14.37 11.96
CA ILE A 27 0.07 14.88 10.95
C ILE A 27 -1.04 15.62 11.68
N ARG A 28 -1.31 16.86 11.25
CA ARG A 28 -2.44 17.67 11.72
C ARG A 28 -3.41 17.97 10.59
N ASN A 29 -4.69 18.07 10.93
CA ASN A 29 -5.72 18.61 10.06
C ASN A 29 -5.57 20.14 9.95
N PRO A 30 -6.22 20.80 8.97
CA PRO A 30 -6.24 22.27 8.87
C PRO A 30 -6.80 22.97 10.10
N ASP A 31 -7.67 22.32 10.86
CA ASP A 31 -8.22 22.81 12.14
C ASP A 31 -7.26 22.63 13.34
N GLY A 32 -6.05 22.10 13.11
CA GLY A 32 -5.02 21.87 14.13
C GLY A 32 -5.13 20.54 14.88
N SER A 33 -6.22 19.77 14.70
CA SER A 33 -6.40 18.46 15.34
C SER A 33 -5.41 17.42 14.83
N VAL A 34 -4.94 16.53 15.71
CA VAL A 34 -3.91 15.55 15.39
C VAL A 34 -4.54 14.32 14.72
N VAL A 35 -4.08 14.01 13.52
CA VAL A 35 -4.49 12.83 12.73
C VAL A 35 -3.62 11.62 13.05
N PHE A 36 -2.32 11.87 13.25
CA PHE A 36 -1.35 10.84 13.57
C PHE A 36 -0.20 11.48 14.34
N LYS A 37 0.25 10.82 15.40
CA LYS A 37 1.49 11.18 16.08
C LYS A 37 2.23 9.91 16.44
N LEU A 38 3.53 9.90 16.19
CA LEU A 38 4.44 8.90 16.70
C LEU A 38 5.66 9.63 17.24
N ASP A 39 5.81 9.53 18.56
CA ASP A 39 6.98 10.00 19.26
C ASP A 39 8.08 8.93 19.16
N ASP A 40 9.32 9.35 19.38
CA ASP A 40 10.49 8.48 19.47
C ASP A 40 10.78 7.61 18.23
N VAL A 41 10.64 8.19 17.04
CA VAL A 41 10.99 7.56 15.75
C VAL A 41 12.50 7.53 15.58
N GLU A 42 13.11 6.34 15.63
CA GLU A 42 14.55 6.18 15.40
C GLU A 42 14.85 6.07 13.89
N VAL A 43 15.68 6.97 13.37
CA VAL A 43 16.07 7.04 11.95
C VAL A 43 17.57 7.36 11.79
N PRO A 44 18.19 7.08 10.64
CA PRO A 44 19.56 7.54 10.37
C PRO A 44 19.65 9.08 10.45
N ALA A 45 20.69 9.60 11.13
CA ALA A 45 20.82 11.02 11.43
C ALA A 45 20.91 11.93 10.19
N GLY A 46 21.35 11.38 9.06
CA GLY A 46 21.40 12.09 7.78
C GLY A 46 20.07 12.21 7.03
N TRP A 47 18.97 11.66 7.56
CA TRP A 47 17.67 11.75 6.91
C TRP A 47 17.03 13.13 7.09
N SER A 48 16.33 13.60 6.05
CA SER A 48 15.47 14.77 6.18
C SER A 48 14.24 14.44 7.03
N GLN A 49 13.65 15.45 7.68
CA GLN A 49 12.39 15.27 8.42
C GLN A 49 11.30 14.67 7.53
N VAL A 50 11.22 15.06 6.26
CA VAL A 50 10.26 14.48 5.29
C VAL A 50 10.48 12.98 5.12
N ALA A 51 11.72 12.50 5.04
CA ALA A 51 12.00 11.07 4.94
C ALA A 51 11.60 10.32 6.22
N SER A 52 11.87 10.92 7.38
CA SER A 52 11.46 10.41 8.70
C SER A 52 9.95 10.32 8.84
N ASP A 53 9.23 11.36 8.42
CA ASP A 53 7.78 11.39 8.40
C ASP A 53 7.22 10.33 7.44
N VAL A 54 7.77 10.19 6.23
CA VAL A 54 7.31 9.21 5.26
C VAL A 54 7.46 7.78 5.78
N ILE A 55 8.61 7.42 6.36
CA ILE A 55 8.79 6.07 6.91
C ILE A 55 7.86 5.81 8.09
N ALA A 56 7.78 6.76 9.02
CA ALA A 56 6.96 6.64 10.21
C ALA A 56 5.48 6.54 9.86
N GLN A 57 5.00 7.36 8.92
CA GLN A 57 3.59 7.44 8.57
C GLN A 57 3.14 6.31 7.65
N LYS A 58 3.96 5.93 6.67
CA LYS A 58 3.54 5.02 5.58
C LYS A 58 4.07 3.60 5.74
N TYR A 59 5.31 3.43 6.22
CA TYR A 59 6.03 2.16 6.09
C TYR A 59 6.20 1.39 7.40
N PHE A 60 6.14 2.09 8.54
CA PHE A 60 6.07 1.41 9.84
C PHE A 60 4.75 0.65 9.96
N ARG A 61 4.87 -0.63 10.31
CA ARG A 61 3.75 -1.45 10.74
C ARG A 61 3.15 -0.82 11.99
N LYS A 62 1.85 -0.51 11.96
CA LYS A 62 1.20 0.24 13.04
C LYS A 62 0.77 -0.59 14.23
N ALA A 63 0.53 -1.89 14.03
CA ALA A 63 -0.02 -2.77 15.05
C ALA A 63 0.37 -4.22 14.82
N GLY A 64 0.32 -5.01 15.90
CA GLY A 64 0.57 -6.44 15.91
C GLY A 64 2.05 -6.83 15.94
N VAL A 65 2.96 -5.87 16.14
CA VAL A 65 4.39 -6.15 16.37
C VAL A 65 4.56 -6.59 17.84
N PRO A 66 5.01 -7.82 18.13
CA PRO A 66 5.15 -8.29 19.50
C PRO A 66 6.35 -7.63 20.20
N ALA A 67 6.18 -7.25 21.46
CA ALA A 67 7.25 -6.64 22.27
C ALA A 67 8.34 -7.65 22.69
N ARG A 68 8.04 -8.95 22.64
CA ARG A 68 8.97 -10.05 22.94
C ARG A 68 8.85 -11.13 21.88
N LEU A 69 9.99 -11.54 21.35
CA LEU A 69 10.11 -12.50 20.26
C LEU A 69 11.09 -13.60 20.64
N LYS A 70 10.87 -14.80 20.11
CA LYS A 70 11.82 -15.91 20.17
C LYS A 70 12.15 -16.42 18.78
N LYS A 71 13.36 -16.92 18.60
CA LYS A 71 13.81 -17.50 17.33
C LYS A 71 13.31 -18.93 17.17
N VAL A 72 12.87 -19.27 15.95
CA VAL A 72 12.44 -20.63 15.59
C VAL A 72 13.60 -21.33 14.91
N LYS A 73 14.19 -22.31 15.59
CA LYS A 73 15.26 -23.13 15.02
C LYS A 73 14.76 -23.88 13.80
N GLU A 74 15.49 -23.75 12.70
CA GLU A 74 15.14 -24.41 11.44
C GLU A 74 16.35 -25.19 10.90
N LYS A 75 16.11 -26.46 10.55
CA LYS A 75 17.16 -27.35 10.05
C LYS A 75 17.68 -26.85 8.69
N GLY A 76 19.00 -26.73 8.58
CA GLY A 76 19.65 -26.28 7.34
C GLY A 76 19.60 -24.76 7.11
N VAL A 77 19.08 -23.98 8.07
CA VAL A 77 19.10 -22.52 8.04
C VAL A 77 20.05 -22.00 9.13
N PRO A 78 21.00 -21.12 8.79
CA PRO A 78 21.88 -20.48 9.75
C PRO A 78 21.12 -19.73 10.84
N GLN A 79 21.65 -19.73 12.06
CA GLN A 79 20.98 -19.14 13.23
C GLN A 79 20.56 -17.68 13.04
N PHE A 80 21.36 -16.87 12.33
CA PHE A 80 21.05 -15.46 12.09
C PHE A 80 19.85 -15.26 11.14
N LEU A 81 19.49 -16.28 10.35
CA LEU A 81 18.35 -16.26 9.43
C LEU A 81 17.10 -16.94 10.01
N TRP A 82 17.16 -17.45 11.23
CA TRP A 82 15.97 -17.99 11.88
C TRP A 82 14.91 -16.90 12.02
N ARG A 83 13.71 -17.21 11.56
CA ARG A 83 12.53 -16.38 11.75
C ARG A 83 12.24 -16.23 13.25
N SER A 84 11.50 -15.20 13.60
CA SER A 84 11.00 -15.01 14.96
C SER A 84 9.49 -15.20 15.02
N VAL A 85 9.00 -15.55 16.21
CA VAL A 85 7.58 -15.63 16.56
C VAL A 85 7.35 -14.93 17.89
N PRO A 86 6.11 -14.54 18.22
CA PRO A 86 5.79 -14.04 19.56
C PRO A 86 6.26 -15.02 20.63
N ASP A 87 6.95 -14.51 21.65
CA ASP A 87 7.26 -15.32 22.83
C ASP A 87 6.14 -15.19 23.85
N GLU A 88 5.09 -16.01 23.67
CA GLU A 88 3.88 -15.96 24.51
C GLU A 88 4.17 -15.94 26.02
N LYS A 89 5.19 -16.69 26.47
CA LYS A 89 5.54 -16.72 27.90
C LYS A 89 6.08 -15.35 28.35
N ALA A 90 7.08 -14.83 27.64
CA ALA A 90 7.66 -13.52 27.97
C ALA A 90 6.66 -12.36 27.76
N LEU A 91 5.70 -12.50 26.84
CA LEU A 91 4.64 -11.52 26.64
C LEU A 91 3.66 -11.49 27.82
N THR A 92 3.36 -12.64 28.45
CA THR A 92 2.46 -12.66 29.62
C THR A 92 3.02 -11.91 30.84
N GLU A 93 4.34 -11.72 30.89
CA GLU A 93 5.01 -10.93 31.93
C GLU A 93 4.82 -9.41 31.75
N LEU A 94 4.37 -8.96 30.57
CA LEU A 94 4.10 -7.55 30.29
C LEU A 94 2.60 -7.22 30.50
N PRO A 95 2.29 -5.96 30.86
CA PRO A 95 0.92 -5.44 30.81
C PRO A 95 0.30 -5.67 29.42
N GLU A 96 -0.98 -6.01 29.36
CA GLU A 96 -1.66 -6.37 28.11
C GLU A 96 -1.51 -5.31 27.00
N ALA A 97 -1.60 -4.03 27.38
CA ALA A 97 -1.45 -2.89 26.48
C ALA A 97 -0.03 -2.75 25.89
N GLU A 98 0.99 -3.36 26.49
CA GLU A 98 2.39 -3.28 26.07
C GLU A 98 2.86 -4.53 25.30
N ARG A 99 2.03 -5.57 25.20
CA ARG A 99 2.41 -6.83 24.54
C ARG A 99 2.58 -6.68 23.03
N PHE A 100 1.78 -5.82 22.41
CA PHE A 100 1.78 -5.60 20.97
C PHE A 100 1.72 -4.11 20.66
N GLY A 101 2.53 -3.68 19.70
CA GLY A 101 2.59 -2.30 19.24
C GLY A 101 2.87 -2.21 17.74
N GLY A 102 3.49 -1.11 17.34
CA GLY A 102 3.99 -0.87 15.99
C GLY A 102 5.51 -0.85 15.91
N GLU A 103 6.04 -0.72 14.69
CA GLU A 103 7.43 -0.35 14.46
C GLU A 103 7.65 1.11 14.87
N THR A 104 8.78 1.38 15.52
CA THR A 104 9.21 2.72 15.96
C THR A 104 10.62 3.06 15.47
N SER A 105 11.35 2.10 14.90
CA SER A 105 12.69 2.30 14.37
C SER A 105 12.78 1.91 12.91
N ALA A 106 13.48 2.72 12.12
CA ALA A 106 13.82 2.39 10.74
C ALA A 106 14.63 1.09 10.63
N ARG A 107 15.41 0.74 11.66
CA ARG A 107 16.17 -0.52 11.72
C ARG A 107 15.24 -1.73 11.65
N GLN A 108 14.10 -1.68 12.34
CA GLN A 108 13.10 -2.76 12.32
C GLN A 108 12.63 -3.05 10.89
N VAL A 109 12.33 -1.98 10.13
CA VAL A 109 11.93 -2.08 8.72
C VAL A 109 13.07 -2.65 7.86
N PHE A 110 14.28 -2.10 7.97
CA PHE A 110 15.42 -2.56 7.17
C PHE A 110 15.76 -4.02 7.47
N ASP A 111 15.74 -4.41 8.75
CA ASP A 111 16.05 -5.76 9.20
C ASP A 111 15.01 -6.76 8.70
N ARG A 112 13.71 -6.46 8.77
CA ARG A 112 12.69 -7.39 8.27
C ARG A 112 12.75 -7.55 6.75
N LEU A 113 13.03 -6.48 6.01
CA LEU A 113 13.15 -6.53 4.55
C LEU A 113 14.37 -7.35 4.13
N ALA A 114 15.55 -6.91 4.54
CA ALA A 114 16.80 -7.56 4.18
C ALA A 114 16.89 -8.98 4.72
N GLY A 115 16.35 -9.22 5.92
CA GLY A 115 16.34 -10.53 6.56
C GLY A 115 15.44 -11.52 5.85
N ALA A 116 14.25 -11.10 5.43
CA ALA A 116 13.36 -11.94 4.63
C ALA A 116 13.95 -12.27 3.26
N TRP A 117 14.53 -11.29 2.56
CA TRP A 117 15.20 -11.53 1.28
C TRP A 117 16.40 -12.47 1.43
N ALA A 118 17.22 -12.28 2.45
CA ALA A 118 18.35 -13.16 2.74
C ALA A 118 17.90 -14.58 3.12
N TYR A 119 16.83 -14.70 3.91
CA TYR A 119 16.22 -15.98 4.27
C TYR A 119 15.70 -16.72 3.03
N TRP A 120 14.93 -16.06 2.16
CA TRP A 120 14.44 -16.67 0.92
C TRP A 120 15.57 -17.02 -0.04
N GLY A 121 16.58 -16.14 -0.18
CA GLY A 121 17.77 -16.40 -0.98
C GLY A 121 18.56 -17.61 -0.46
N TRP A 122 18.67 -17.77 0.86
CA TRP A 122 19.31 -18.94 1.45
C TRP A 122 18.52 -20.22 1.16
N LYS A 123 17.21 -20.19 1.39
CA LYS A 123 16.31 -21.33 1.14
C LYS A 123 16.33 -21.76 -0.34
N GLY A 124 16.39 -20.78 -1.25
CA GLY A 124 16.51 -21.01 -2.69
C GLY A 124 17.91 -21.38 -3.19
N GLY A 125 18.90 -21.52 -2.30
CA GLY A 125 20.27 -21.90 -2.70
C GLY A 125 21.03 -20.82 -3.48
N TYR A 126 20.65 -19.54 -3.32
CA TYR A 126 21.25 -18.44 -4.08
C TYR A 126 22.66 -18.10 -3.60
N PHE A 127 23.03 -18.39 -2.35
CA PHE A 127 24.33 -18.02 -1.77
C PHE A 127 25.33 -19.17 -1.84
N THR A 128 26.59 -18.84 -2.14
CA THR A 128 27.65 -19.86 -2.24
C THR A 128 28.11 -20.34 -0.85
N LYS A 129 28.17 -19.43 0.13
CA LYS A 129 28.45 -19.74 1.55
C LYS A 129 27.63 -18.87 2.50
N GLU A 130 27.57 -19.25 3.78
CA GLU A 130 26.90 -18.46 4.82
C GLU A 130 27.43 -17.02 4.90
N ALA A 131 28.73 -16.83 4.70
CA ALA A 131 29.35 -15.51 4.71
C ALA A 131 28.79 -14.59 3.60
N ASP A 132 28.38 -15.13 2.45
CA ASP A 132 27.77 -14.34 1.38
C ASP A 132 26.34 -13.92 1.74
N ALA A 133 25.57 -14.81 2.38
CA ALA A 133 24.24 -14.47 2.88
C ALA A 133 24.29 -13.39 3.97
N ARG A 134 25.29 -13.46 4.87
CA ARG A 134 25.55 -12.39 5.85
C ARG A 134 25.97 -11.09 5.19
N ALA A 135 26.86 -11.16 4.19
CA ALA A 135 27.26 -9.97 3.43
C ALA A 135 26.05 -9.33 2.74
N TYR A 136 25.20 -10.09 2.08
CA TYR A 136 23.96 -9.59 1.48
C TYR A 136 23.05 -8.92 2.52
N PHE A 137 22.82 -9.59 3.65
CA PHE A 137 21.98 -9.03 4.71
C PHE A 137 22.53 -7.70 5.25
N ASP A 138 23.84 -7.59 5.45
CA ASP A 138 24.46 -6.38 5.97
C ASP A 138 24.47 -5.25 4.94
N GLU A 139 24.88 -5.53 3.70
CA GLU A 139 24.94 -4.54 2.61
C GLU A 139 23.55 -3.98 2.29
N MET A 140 22.51 -4.82 2.23
CA MET A 140 21.13 -4.36 1.99
C MET A 140 20.65 -3.41 3.10
N ARG A 141 20.89 -3.75 4.37
CA ARG A 141 20.52 -2.89 5.51
C ARG A 141 21.23 -1.54 5.47
N TYR A 142 22.52 -1.54 5.17
CA TYR A 142 23.29 -0.31 5.00
C TYR A 142 22.77 0.53 3.83
N MET A 143 22.51 -0.10 2.68
CA MET A 143 22.02 0.58 1.48
C MET A 143 20.64 1.20 1.69
N LEU A 144 19.74 0.52 2.40
CA LEU A 144 18.42 1.04 2.77
C LEU A 144 18.56 2.23 3.75
N ALA A 145 19.35 2.07 4.82
CA ALA A 145 19.57 3.11 5.81
C ALA A 145 20.20 4.38 5.22
N THR A 146 21.04 4.22 4.19
CA THR A 146 21.70 5.35 3.53
C THR A 146 21.05 5.78 2.22
N GLN A 147 19.85 5.27 1.94
CA GLN A 147 19.04 5.62 0.75
C GLN A 147 19.77 5.42 -0.59
N ARG A 148 20.72 4.48 -0.65
CA ARG A 148 21.43 4.09 -1.89
C ARG A 148 20.57 3.22 -2.81
N ALA A 149 19.61 2.51 -2.23
CA ALA A 149 18.61 1.75 -2.95
C ALA A 149 17.32 1.73 -2.14
N ALA A 150 16.20 1.62 -2.84
CA ALA A 150 14.89 1.45 -2.25
C ALA A 150 14.05 0.52 -3.13
N PRO A 151 13.41 -0.53 -2.58
CA PRO A 151 12.46 -1.32 -3.33
C PRO A 151 11.15 -0.55 -3.55
N ASN A 152 10.27 -1.10 -4.39
CA ASN A 152 8.92 -0.57 -4.57
C ASN A 152 8.08 -0.63 -3.27
N SER A 153 7.09 0.24 -3.12
CA SER A 153 6.35 0.43 -1.86
C SER A 153 5.70 -0.85 -1.26
N PRO A 154 5.10 -1.78 -2.02
CA PRO A 154 4.59 -3.04 -1.46
C PRO A 154 5.61 -3.90 -0.72
N GLN A 155 6.89 -3.82 -1.10
CA GLN A 155 7.96 -4.48 -0.35
C GLN A 155 8.00 -3.92 1.08
N TRP A 156 8.07 -2.60 1.21
CA TRP A 156 8.08 -1.91 2.50
C TRP A 156 6.85 -2.24 3.36
N PHE A 157 5.67 -2.40 2.78
CA PHE A 157 4.46 -2.69 3.56
C PHE A 157 4.39 -4.12 4.08
N ASN A 158 4.72 -5.10 3.22
CA ASN A 158 4.30 -6.48 3.45
C ASN A 158 5.47 -7.43 3.72
N THR A 159 6.68 -7.10 3.25
CA THR A 159 7.79 -8.04 3.24
C THR A 159 8.41 -8.19 4.62
N GLY A 160 8.64 -9.44 5.01
CA GLY A 160 9.32 -9.80 6.25
C GLY A 160 8.51 -9.67 7.53
N LEU A 161 7.22 -9.29 7.47
CA LEU A 161 6.36 -9.26 8.66
C LEU A 161 6.25 -10.64 9.31
N HIS A 162 6.03 -11.69 8.52
CA HIS A 162 6.02 -13.06 9.01
C HIS A 162 7.40 -13.53 9.49
N TRP A 163 8.46 -13.22 8.73
CA TRP A 163 9.83 -13.64 9.08
C TRP A 163 10.35 -12.98 10.36
N ALA A 164 10.15 -11.67 10.52
CA ALA A 164 10.67 -10.90 11.64
C ALA A 164 9.85 -11.07 12.91
N TYR A 165 8.52 -11.11 12.78
CA TYR A 165 7.58 -11.00 13.91
C TYR A 165 6.64 -12.19 14.08
N GLY A 166 6.58 -13.11 13.12
CA GLY A 166 5.58 -14.19 13.10
C GLY A 166 4.16 -13.70 12.82
N ILE A 167 4.01 -12.46 12.32
CA ILE A 167 2.69 -11.93 11.92
C ILE A 167 2.16 -12.75 10.75
N ASP A 168 0.95 -13.25 10.91
CA ASP A 168 0.27 -14.03 9.90
C ASP A 168 -1.24 -13.73 9.84
N GLY A 169 -1.93 -14.30 8.85
CA GLY A 169 -3.38 -14.22 8.67
C GLY A 169 -3.85 -15.19 7.59
N PRO A 170 -5.16 -15.43 7.49
CA PRO A 170 -5.71 -16.38 6.54
C PRO A 170 -5.43 -15.95 5.10
N SER A 171 -5.15 -16.92 4.22
CA SER A 171 -5.00 -16.68 2.78
C SER A 171 -6.10 -15.78 2.22
N GLN A 172 -5.67 -14.82 1.40
CA GLN A 172 -6.56 -13.89 0.71
C GLN A 172 -6.61 -14.16 -0.81
N GLY A 173 -6.18 -15.35 -1.23
CA GLY A 173 -6.20 -15.77 -2.64
C GLY A 173 -5.01 -15.28 -3.46
N HIS A 174 -3.85 -15.10 -2.82
CA HIS A 174 -2.58 -14.86 -3.52
C HIS A 174 -1.93 -16.16 -3.96
N TYR A 175 -1.08 -16.05 -4.97
CA TYR A 175 -0.28 -17.14 -5.50
C TYR A 175 1.19 -16.76 -5.43
N TYR A 176 2.03 -17.78 -5.31
CA TYR A 176 3.47 -17.67 -5.43
C TYR A 176 4.00 -18.84 -6.25
N VAL A 177 5.19 -18.70 -6.81
CA VAL A 177 5.87 -19.82 -7.46
C VAL A 177 6.72 -20.51 -6.41
N ASP A 178 6.44 -21.77 -6.12
CA ASP A 178 7.24 -22.55 -5.18
C ASP A 178 8.65 -22.75 -5.75
N TYR A 179 9.66 -22.27 -5.01
CA TYR A 179 11.04 -22.23 -5.51
C TYR A 179 11.67 -23.61 -5.72
N LYS A 180 11.11 -24.68 -5.13
CA LYS A 180 11.63 -26.05 -5.29
C LYS A 180 11.03 -26.74 -6.50
N SER A 181 9.70 -26.66 -6.64
CA SER A 181 8.95 -27.35 -7.68
C SER A 181 8.75 -26.52 -8.94
N GLY A 182 8.92 -25.19 -8.86
CA GLY A 182 8.63 -24.25 -9.94
C GLY A 182 7.13 -24.10 -10.24
N LYS A 183 6.26 -24.64 -9.41
CA LYS A 183 4.81 -24.64 -9.65
C LYS A 183 4.15 -23.40 -9.05
N LEU A 184 3.16 -22.87 -9.75
CA LEU A 184 2.25 -21.86 -9.21
C LEU A 184 1.41 -22.49 -8.10
N THR A 185 1.52 -21.96 -6.90
CA THR A 185 0.90 -22.48 -5.69
C THR A 185 0.08 -21.39 -5.03
N LYS A 186 -1.14 -21.75 -4.60
CA LYS A 186 -1.98 -20.85 -3.82
C LYS A 186 -1.39 -20.73 -2.42
N SER A 187 -1.21 -19.51 -1.93
CA SER A 187 -0.71 -19.29 -0.57
C SER A 187 -1.75 -19.71 0.45
N ASP A 188 -1.34 -20.40 1.52
CA ASP A 188 -2.19 -20.69 2.68
C ASP A 188 -2.18 -19.55 3.72
N SER A 189 -1.18 -18.68 3.61
CA SER A 189 -0.91 -17.55 4.52
C SER A 189 -0.97 -16.21 3.79
N ALA A 190 -1.37 -15.15 4.50
CA ALA A 190 -1.37 -13.78 3.99
C ALA A 190 0.03 -13.11 3.98
N TYR A 191 0.96 -13.57 4.83
CA TYR A 191 2.21 -12.84 5.09
C TYR A 191 3.49 -13.68 4.98
N GLU A 192 3.40 -15.01 4.92
CA GLU A 192 4.56 -15.88 4.67
C GLU A 192 5.10 -15.69 3.25
N HIS A 193 4.20 -15.64 2.28
CA HIS A 193 4.46 -15.25 0.89
C HIS A 193 3.65 -13.99 0.57
N PRO A 194 4.08 -12.81 1.07
CA PRO A 194 3.31 -11.59 0.96
C PRO A 194 3.26 -11.09 -0.47
N GLN A 195 2.29 -10.23 -0.82
CA GLN A 195 2.26 -9.52 -2.10
C GLN A 195 3.27 -8.36 -2.11
N PRO A 196 4.40 -8.45 -2.82
CA PRO A 196 5.48 -7.49 -2.70
C PRO A 196 5.80 -6.79 -4.03
N HIS A 197 4.90 -6.90 -5.02
CA HIS A 197 5.04 -6.29 -6.34
C HIS A 197 4.06 -5.13 -6.52
N ALA A 198 4.51 -4.06 -7.19
CA ALA A 198 3.71 -2.86 -7.37
C ALA A 198 2.86 -2.86 -8.64
N CYS A 199 3.22 -3.62 -9.67
CA CYS A 199 2.64 -3.50 -11.00
C CYS A 199 2.10 -4.84 -11.49
N PHE A 200 0.84 -4.86 -11.93
CA PHE A 200 0.20 -6.03 -12.52
C PHE A 200 -0.53 -5.65 -13.79
N ILE A 201 -0.36 -6.46 -14.83
CA ILE A 201 -1.17 -6.40 -16.04
C ILE A 201 -2.16 -7.56 -15.99
N GLN A 202 -3.43 -7.26 -16.20
CA GLN A 202 -4.52 -8.22 -16.19
C GLN A 202 -5.30 -8.14 -17.50
N SER A 203 -6.13 -9.14 -17.74
CA SER A 203 -7.08 -9.21 -18.85
C SER A 203 -8.47 -9.54 -18.32
N CYS A 204 -9.49 -9.14 -19.07
CA CYS A 204 -10.84 -9.64 -18.93
C CYS A 204 -11.34 -10.16 -20.28
N SER A 205 -12.07 -11.26 -20.22
CA SER A 205 -12.89 -11.74 -21.33
C SER A 205 -14.25 -11.05 -21.29
N ASP A 206 -14.94 -11.03 -22.43
CA ASP A 206 -16.32 -10.54 -22.55
C ASP A 206 -17.33 -11.54 -21.97
N ASP A 207 -17.20 -11.76 -20.65
CA ASP A 207 -18.03 -12.62 -19.83
C ASP A 207 -18.29 -11.91 -18.50
N LEU A 208 -19.53 -11.96 -18.01
CA LEU A 208 -19.91 -11.22 -16.81
C LEU A 208 -19.31 -11.82 -15.53
N VAL A 209 -19.44 -13.13 -15.30
CA VAL A 209 -19.27 -13.75 -13.96
C VAL A 209 -18.33 -14.95 -13.90
N ASN A 210 -17.96 -15.54 -15.04
CA ASN A 210 -17.08 -16.69 -15.07
C ASN A 210 -15.62 -16.29 -14.79
N GLU A 211 -14.77 -17.28 -14.56
CA GLU A 211 -13.34 -17.08 -14.35
C GLU A 211 -12.72 -16.34 -15.55
N GLY A 212 -11.95 -15.27 -15.26
CA GLY A 212 -11.41 -14.40 -16.30
C GLY A 212 -12.40 -13.38 -16.89
N GLY A 213 -13.66 -13.37 -16.43
CA GLY A 213 -14.67 -12.37 -16.78
C GLY A 213 -14.52 -11.04 -16.03
N ILE A 214 -15.51 -10.16 -16.19
CA ILE A 214 -15.54 -8.79 -15.69
C ILE A 214 -15.60 -8.74 -14.15
N MET A 215 -16.52 -9.49 -13.54
CA MET A 215 -16.67 -9.48 -12.08
C MET A 215 -15.49 -10.16 -11.39
N ASP A 216 -14.95 -11.24 -11.99
CA ASP A 216 -13.74 -11.90 -11.49
C ASP A 216 -12.51 -10.98 -11.56
N LEU A 217 -12.37 -10.17 -12.63
CA LEU A 217 -11.32 -9.15 -12.69
C LEU A 217 -11.39 -8.23 -11.46
N TRP A 218 -12.56 -7.71 -11.09
CA TRP A 218 -12.66 -6.82 -9.92
C TRP A 218 -12.31 -7.50 -8.61
N VAL A 219 -12.63 -8.79 -8.45
CA VAL A 219 -12.20 -9.58 -7.28
C VAL A 219 -10.67 -9.71 -7.26
N ARG A 220 -10.04 -10.03 -8.40
CA ARG A 220 -8.58 -10.11 -8.54
C ARG A 220 -7.92 -8.78 -8.25
N GLU A 221 -8.44 -7.68 -8.80
CA GLU A 221 -7.92 -6.33 -8.56
C GLU A 221 -8.09 -5.88 -7.11
N ALA A 222 -9.22 -6.18 -6.47
CA ALA A 222 -9.44 -5.84 -5.06
C ALA A 222 -8.40 -6.51 -4.15
N ARG A 223 -8.04 -7.77 -4.44
CA ARG A 223 -6.94 -8.46 -3.73
C ARG A 223 -5.61 -7.74 -3.93
N LEU A 224 -5.31 -7.28 -5.15
CA LEU A 224 -4.07 -6.55 -5.46
C LEU A 224 -4.04 -5.17 -4.76
N PHE A 225 -5.13 -4.41 -4.83
CA PHE A 225 -5.27 -3.11 -4.18
C PHE A 225 -5.17 -3.20 -2.66
N LYS A 226 -5.73 -4.25 -2.04
CA LYS A 226 -5.64 -4.47 -0.59
C LYS A 226 -4.20 -4.43 -0.07
N TYR A 227 -3.25 -4.96 -0.84
CA TYR A 227 -1.83 -5.02 -0.47
C TYR A 227 -0.97 -3.92 -1.11
N GLY A 228 -1.61 -2.93 -1.74
CA GLY A 228 -0.96 -1.74 -2.27
C GLY A 228 -0.36 -1.92 -3.67
N SER A 229 -0.79 -2.90 -4.45
CA SER A 229 -0.39 -3.03 -5.85
C SER A 229 -1.29 -2.16 -6.75
N GLY A 230 -0.77 -1.68 -7.87
CA GLY A 230 -1.56 -1.08 -8.95
C GLY A 230 -1.81 -2.10 -10.07
N THR A 231 -2.89 -1.91 -10.81
CA THR A 231 -3.31 -2.83 -11.87
C THR A 231 -3.54 -2.09 -13.18
N GLY A 232 -3.31 -2.76 -14.29
CA GLY A 232 -3.63 -2.28 -15.63
C GLY A 232 -4.36 -3.35 -16.42
N THR A 233 -5.41 -2.98 -17.14
CA THR A 233 -6.18 -3.91 -17.97
C THR A 233 -6.52 -3.26 -19.30
N ASN A 234 -6.36 -4.01 -20.39
CA ASN A 234 -6.95 -3.68 -21.68
C ASN A 234 -8.37 -4.25 -21.75
N PHE A 235 -9.35 -3.37 -21.97
CA PHE A 235 -10.77 -3.72 -21.99
C PHE A 235 -11.38 -3.81 -23.40
N SER A 236 -10.58 -3.69 -24.46
CA SER A 236 -11.06 -3.72 -25.85
C SER A 236 -11.75 -5.02 -26.27
N GLN A 237 -11.64 -6.07 -25.45
CA GLN A 237 -12.35 -7.32 -25.67
C GLN A 237 -13.83 -7.23 -25.32
N LEU A 238 -14.24 -6.27 -24.48
CA LEU A 238 -15.64 -6.11 -24.12
C LEU A 238 -16.44 -5.63 -25.32
N ARG A 239 -17.66 -6.13 -25.48
CA ARG A 239 -18.55 -5.65 -26.55
C ARG A 239 -19.02 -4.22 -26.28
N GLY A 240 -19.26 -3.47 -27.36
CA GLY A 240 -19.73 -2.09 -27.32
C GLY A 240 -21.14 -1.92 -26.78
N GLU A 241 -21.51 -0.68 -26.51
CA GLU A 241 -22.86 -0.33 -26.08
C GLU A 241 -23.88 -0.70 -27.17
N GLY A 242 -25.00 -1.34 -26.76
CA GLY A 242 -26.08 -1.68 -27.69
C GLY A 242 -25.88 -2.98 -28.47
N GLU A 243 -24.74 -3.66 -28.35
CA GLU A 243 -24.53 -4.98 -28.97
C GLU A 243 -25.41 -6.07 -28.32
N SER A 244 -25.77 -7.11 -29.09
CA SER A 244 -26.71 -8.15 -28.64
C SER A 244 -26.12 -9.06 -27.57
N LEU A 245 -26.95 -9.50 -26.63
CA LEU A 245 -26.62 -10.52 -25.63
C LEU A 245 -27.29 -11.86 -25.97
N SER A 246 -26.64 -12.97 -25.62
CA SER A 246 -27.13 -14.33 -25.90
C SER A 246 -28.46 -14.66 -25.22
N GLY A 247 -28.70 -14.11 -24.03
CA GLY A 247 -29.96 -14.24 -23.27
C GLY A 247 -31.06 -13.27 -23.70
N GLY A 248 -30.85 -12.48 -24.76
CA GLY A 248 -31.72 -11.36 -25.14
C GLY A 248 -31.32 -10.04 -24.45
N GLY A 249 -31.75 -8.92 -25.03
CA GLY A 249 -31.37 -7.58 -24.59
C GLY A 249 -30.11 -7.04 -25.26
N ARG A 250 -29.57 -5.95 -24.70
CA ARG A 250 -28.45 -5.19 -25.26
C ARG A 250 -27.38 -4.93 -24.19
N SER A 251 -26.12 -4.89 -24.62
CA SER A 251 -24.97 -4.58 -23.77
C SER A 251 -25.01 -3.15 -23.24
N SER A 252 -24.55 -2.97 -22.01
CA SER A 252 -24.28 -1.65 -21.40
C SER A 252 -22.97 -1.01 -21.88
N GLY A 253 -22.22 -1.71 -22.74
CA GLY A 253 -20.92 -1.27 -23.24
C GLY A 253 -19.82 -1.25 -22.18
N LEU A 254 -18.61 -0.93 -22.64
CA LEU A 254 -17.41 -0.80 -21.82
C LEU A 254 -17.61 0.21 -20.68
N MET A 255 -18.20 1.37 -21.00
CA MET A 255 -18.28 2.50 -20.09
C MET A 255 -19.13 2.23 -18.86
N GLY A 256 -20.15 1.37 -18.97
CA GLY A 256 -20.95 0.93 -17.82
C GLY A 256 -20.10 0.21 -16.78
N PHE A 257 -19.24 -0.70 -17.22
CA PHE A 257 -18.36 -1.47 -16.34
C PHE A 257 -17.20 -0.64 -15.79
N LEU A 258 -16.64 0.28 -16.57
CA LEU A 258 -15.57 1.17 -16.09
C LEU A 258 -16.05 2.07 -14.95
N LYS A 259 -17.29 2.57 -14.98
CA LYS A 259 -17.89 3.34 -13.88
C LYS A 259 -18.00 2.50 -12.60
N ILE A 260 -18.33 1.22 -12.70
CA ILE A 260 -18.36 0.32 -11.54
C ILE A 260 -16.94 0.12 -11.00
N GLY A 261 -15.96 -0.13 -11.87
CA GLY A 261 -14.56 -0.28 -11.52
C GLY A 261 -13.99 0.96 -10.82
N ASP A 262 -14.32 2.17 -11.29
CA ASP A 262 -13.91 3.43 -10.67
C ASP A 262 -14.45 3.57 -9.24
N ARG A 263 -15.74 3.29 -9.04
CA ARG A 263 -16.36 3.31 -7.71
C ARG A 263 -15.77 2.26 -6.77
N ALA A 264 -15.54 1.04 -7.28
CA ALA A 264 -14.94 -0.04 -6.52
C ALA A 264 -13.50 0.32 -6.09
N ALA A 265 -12.66 0.79 -7.02
CA ALA A 265 -11.30 1.23 -6.72
C ALA A 265 -11.29 2.40 -5.72
N GLY A 266 -12.22 3.35 -5.88
CA GLY A 266 -12.39 4.48 -4.96
C GLY A 266 -12.70 4.07 -3.52
N ALA A 267 -13.44 2.99 -3.31
CA ALA A 267 -13.80 2.49 -1.98
C ALA A 267 -12.66 1.70 -1.29
N ILE A 268 -11.73 1.13 -2.06
CA ILE A 268 -10.67 0.27 -1.52
C ILE A 268 -9.49 1.12 -1.04
N LYS A 269 -9.16 0.98 0.25
CA LYS A 269 -7.94 1.52 0.87
C LYS A 269 -6.96 0.38 1.12
N SER A 270 -5.69 0.58 0.77
CA SER A 270 -4.66 -0.46 0.91
C SER A 270 -4.23 -0.63 2.37
N GLY A 271 -4.73 -1.67 3.05
CA GLY A 271 -4.08 -2.30 4.20
C GLY A 271 -3.70 -1.40 5.39
N GLY A 272 -4.50 -0.38 5.71
CA GLY A 272 -4.23 0.53 6.84
C GLY A 272 -3.14 1.58 6.56
N THR A 273 -2.69 1.72 5.31
CA THR A 273 -1.83 2.81 4.84
C THR A 273 -2.66 3.91 4.18
N THR A 274 -2.09 5.09 3.95
CA THR A 274 -2.78 6.16 3.21
C THR A 274 -2.83 5.94 1.69
N ARG A 275 -2.47 4.74 1.20
CA ARG A 275 -2.41 4.45 -0.24
C ARG A 275 -3.79 4.08 -0.78
N ARG A 276 -4.14 4.66 -1.93
CA ARG A 276 -5.36 4.37 -2.68
C ARG A 276 -5.08 3.38 -3.81
N ALA A 277 -6.13 2.69 -4.27
CA ALA A 277 -6.07 1.89 -5.47
C ALA A 277 -5.62 2.75 -6.66
N ALA A 278 -4.80 2.17 -7.53
CA ALA A 278 -4.32 2.81 -8.75
C ALA A 278 -4.59 1.86 -9.92
N LYS A 279 -5.36 2.33 -10.90
CA LYS A 279 -5.81 1.53 -12.04
C LYS A 279 -5.47 2.22 -13.35
N MET A 280 -4.88 1.47 -14.27
CA MET A 280 -4.72 1.82 -15.67
C MET A 280 -5.79 1.10 -16.49
N VAL A 281 -6.40 1.81 -17.43
CA VAL A 281 -7.42 1.28 -18.34
C VAL A 281 -6.99 1.60 -19.75
N ILE A 282 -6.93 0.58 -20.60
CA ILE A 282 -6.61 0.71 -22.02
C ILE A 282 -7.85 0.31 -22.83
N CYS A 283 -8.07 1.04 -23.91
CA CYS A 283 -9.06 0.78 -24.95
C CYS A 283 -8.39 1.03 -26.31
N ASP A 284 -8.58 0.11 -27.24
CA ASP A 284 -7.99 0.14 -28.59
C ASP A 284 -8.78 1.15 -29.43
N ALA A 285 -8.09 1.81 -30.36
CA ALA A 285 -8.63 2.97 -31.08
C ALA A 285 -9.82 2.64 -32.00
N ASP A 286 -10.00 1.37 -32.34
CA ASP A 286 -11.06 0.84 -33.19
C ASP A 286 -12.26 0.28 -32.40
N HIS A 287 -12.20 0.33 -31.07
CA HIS A 287 -13.31 -0.11 -30.23
C HIS A 287 -14.55 0.78 -30.43
N PRO A 288 -15.78 0.22 -30.52
CA PRO A 288 -17.00 1.01 -30.77
C PRO A 288 -17.24 2.13 -29.74
N ASP A 289 -16.88 1.90 -28.47
CA ASP A 289 -17.04 2.90 -27.40
C ASP A 289 -15.85 3.87 -27.26
N ILE A 290 -14.90 3.93 -28.23
CA ILE A 290 -13.65 4.71 -28.08
C ILE A 290 -13.87 6.21 -27.86
N GLU A 291 -14.82 6.83 -28.58
CA GLU A 291 -15.11 8.25 -28.42
C GLU A 291 -15.66 8.57 -27.02
N ALA A 292 -16.53 7.70 -26.50
CA ALA A 292 -17.06 7.81 -25.14
C ALA A 292 -15.94 7.62 -24.09
N PHE A 293 -15.03 6.68 -24.32
CA PHE A 293 -13.87 6.44 -23.47
C PHE A 293 -12.95 7.66 -23.38
N ILE A 294 -12.60 8.28 -24.53
CA ILE A 294 -11.75 9.48 -24.59
C ILE A 294 -12.41 10.65 -23.85
N ASN A 295 -13.70 10.87 -24.06
CA ASN A 295 -14.43 12.00 -23.47
C ASN A 295 -14.77 11.82 -21.99
N TRP A 296 -14.63 10.61 -21.43
CA TRP A 296 -15.10 10.30 -20.08
C TRP A 296 -14.49 11.20 -19.00
N LYS A 297 -13.16 11.41 -19.04
CA LYS A 297 -12.48 12.27 -18.06
C LYS A 297 -12.72 13.76 -18.29
N VAL A 298 -12.87 14.18 -19.54
CA VAL A 298 -13.15 15.58 -19.91
C VAL A 298 -14.47 16.05 -19.28
N ILE A 299 -15.50 15.21 -19.36
CA ILE A 299 -16.83 15.53 -18.80
C ILE A 299 -16.75 15.66 -17.27
N GLU A 300 -15.96 14.83 -16.59
CA GLU A 300 -15.79 14.94 -15.13
C GLU A 300 -15.06 16.23 -14.73
N GLU A 301 -14.06 16.67 -15.49
CA GLU A 301 -13.38 17.96 -15.24
C GLU A 301 -14.31 19.15 -15.44
N GLN A 302 -15.16 19.12 -16.48
CA GLN A 302 -16.18 20.15 -16.70
C GLN A 302 -17.19 20.21 -15.55
N LYS A 303 -17.59 19.05 -15.01
CA LYS A 303 -18.46 18.99 -13.82
C LYS A 303 -17.77 19.62 -12.61
N VAL A 304 -16.51 19.30 -12.35
CA VAL A 304 -15.75 19.89 -11.24
C VAL A 304 -15.65 21.41 -11.40
N ALA A 305 -15.31 21.90 -12.61
CA ALA A 305 -15.26 23.34 -12.88
C ALA A 305 -16.61 24.03 -12.61
N SER A 306 -17.70 23.40 -13.04
CA SER A 306 -19.08 23.89 -12.81
C SER A 306 -19.44 23.92 -11.31
N ILE A 307 -19.06 22.87 -10.56
CA ILE A 307 -19.28 22.80 -9.10
C ILE A 307 -18.47 23.88 -8.37
N VAL A 308 -17.21 24.08 -8.74
CA VAL A 308 -16.36 25.12 -8.13
C VAL A 308 -16.92 26.51 -8.40
N ALA A 309 -17.35 26.79 -9.63
CA ALA A 309 -17.97 28.07 -9.99
C ALA A 309 -19.28 28.29 -9.19
N GLY A 310 -20.15 27.28 -9.14
CA GLY A 310 -21.39 27.34 -8.35
C GLY A 310 -21.15 27.53 -6.86
N SER A 311 -20.17 26.83 -6.28
CA SER A 311 -19.82 26.92 -4.85
C SER A 311 -19.34 28.32 -4.47
N LYS A 312 -18.47 28.94 -5.29
CA LYS A 312 -18.00 30.32 -5.05
C LYS A 312 -19.14 31.33 -5.12
N MET A 313 -20.08 31.15 -6.04
CA MET A 313 -21.26 32.00 -6.14
C MET A 313 -22.14 31.85 -4.89
N HIS A 314 -22.44 30.62 -4.47
CA HIS A 314 -23.25 30.37 -3.26
C HIS A 314 -22.59 30.95 -2.01
N GLU A 315 -21.27 30.78 -1.85
CA GLU A 315 -20.53 31.37 -0.74
C GLU A 315 -20.66 32.89 -0.71
N ARG A 316 -20.53 33.56 -1.87
CA ARG A 316 -20.69 35.02 -1.97
C ARG A 316 -22.09 35.47 -1.54
N GLU A 317 -23.14 34.86 -2.12
CA GLU A 317 -24.52 35.26 -1.83
C GLU A 317 -24.90 34.96 -0.37
N LEU A 318 -24.49 33.82 0.18
CA LEU A 318 -24.72 33.48 1.60
C LEU A 318 -24.02 34.45 2.55
N ASN A 319 -22.78 34.84 2.25
CA ASN A 319 -22.08 35.86 3.04
C ASN A 319 -22.77 37.23 2.94
N GLY A 320 -23.35 37.57 1.79
CA GLY A 320 -24.19 38.75 1.62
C GLY A 320 -25.44 38.71 2.52
N ILE A 321 -26.15 37.58 2.55
CA ILE A 321 -27.30 37.37 3.44
C ILE A 321 -26.87 37.48 4.92
N PHE A 322 -25.76 36.85 5.32
CA PHE A 322 -25.27 36.93 6.69
C PHE A 322 -24.86 38.36 7.08
N ALA A 323 -24.29 39.13 6.15
CA ALA A 323 -24.00 40.55 6.39
C ALA A 323 -25.30 41.34 6.60
N ALA A 324 -26.29 41.19 5.72
CA ALA A 324 -27.58 41.85 5.86
C ALA A 324 -28.30 41.50 7.18
N ILE A 325 -28.27 40.23 7.59
CA ILE A 325 -28.83 39.80 8.89
C ILE A 325 -28.10 40.45 10.07
N ARG A 326 -26.77 40.58 9.99
CA ARG A 326 -25.98 41.21 11.06
C ARG A 326 -26.20 42.72 11.16
N ASP A 327 -26.40 43.35 10.01
CA ASP A 327 -26.62 44.79 9.90
C ASP A 327 -28.08 45.19 10.14
N PHE A 328 -28.99 44.22 10.23
CA PHE A 328 -30.42 44.45 10.48
C PHE A 328 -30.65 44.99 11.90
N ASP A 329 -31.27 46.17 11.98
CA ASP A 329 -31.52 46.91 13.22
C ASP A 329 -32.80 46.49 13.97
N GLY A 330 -33.54 45.50 13.44
CA GLY A 330 -34.77 44.98 14.03
C GLY A 330 -36.05 45.75 13.64
N SER A 331 -35.97 46.75 12.75
CA SER A 331 -37.13 47.51 12.29
C SER A 331 -37.95 46.74 11.23
N GLU A 332 -39.28 46.72 11.36
CA GLU A 332 -40.16 46.06 10.38
C GLU A 332 -40.09 46.71 8.98
N ASP A 333 -39.78 48.01 8.92
CA ASP A 333 -39.65 48.76 7.66
C ASP A 333 -38.46 48.29 6.80
N GLY A 334 -37.36 47.83 7.41
CA GLY A 334 -36.19 47.28 6.71
C GLY A 334 -36.30 45.79 6.37
N ALA A 335 -37.33 45.09 6.85
CA ALA A 335 -37.45 43.64 6.71
C ALA A 335 -37.94 43.18 5.32
N CYS A 336 -38.45 44.10 4.50
CA CYS A 336 -39.13 43.77 3.23
C CYS A 336 -38.49 44.39 1.97
N ASP A 337 -37.40 45.15 2.08
CA ASP A 337 -36.79 45.85 0.93
C ASP A 337 -35.33 45.43 0.70
N PRO A 338 -35.05 44.52 -0.25
CA PRO A 338 -33.70 44.07 -0.59
C PRO A 338 -33.10 44.98 -1.70
N ALA A 339 -33.05 46.29 -1.46
CA ALA A 339 -32.51 47.26 -2.42
C ALA A 339 -30.99 47.17 -2.61
#